data_AF-A0A501XAI1-F1
#
_entry.id   AF-A0A501XAI1-F1
#
_cell.length_a   1.000
_cell.length_b   1.000
_cell.length_c   1.000
_cell.angle_alpha   90.00
_cell.angle_beta   90.00
_cell.angle_gamma   90.00
#
_symmetry.space_group_name_H-M   'P 1'
#
loop_
_entity.id
_entity.type
_entity.pdbx_description
1 polymer ?
#
loop_
_entity_poly.entity_id
_entity_poly.type
_entity_poly.pdbx_seq_one_letter_code
_entity_poly.pdbx_strand_id
1 'polypeptide(L)'
;MNYNLEIDIINQQSLQSKRHFIWKFCQKIKCINEVNKLKGQSKNNKTLESFANLLDADEKNIFTNNFVNKDIDNFWYLNYFSKNTYYRKLKQVVDLFFTYIKEMYKNEK
;
A
#
# COMPACT_ATOMS: atom_id res chain seq x y z
N MET A 1 17.51 8.99 8.99
CA MET A 1 17.23 8.71 7.57
C MET A 1 16.01 9.55 7.17
N ASN A 2 16.11 10.43 6.19
CA ASN A 2 15.03 11.35 5.82
C ASN A 2 14.02 10.63 4.92
N TYR A 3 13.00 10.02 5.52
CA TYR A 3 11.97 9.25 4.80
C TYR A 3 11.31 10.04 3.65
N ASN A 4 11.19 11.36 3.76
CA ASN A 4 10.63 12.20 2.70
C ASN A 4 11.50 12.20 1.43
N LEU A 5 12.83 12.21 1.58
CA LEU A 5 13.76 12.19 0.45
C LEU A 5 13.71 10.84 -0.29
N GLU A 6 13.59 9.75 0.47
CA GLU A 6 13.47 8.38 -0.08
C GLU A 6 12.13 8.18 -0.81
N ILE A 7 11.04 8.70 -0.26
CA ILE A 7 9.71 8.70 -0.88
C ILE A 7 9.73 9.46 -2.21
N ASP A 8 10.30 10.66 -2.24
CA ASP A 8 10.34 11.49 -3.46
C ASP A 8 11.18 10.82 -4.57
N ILE A 9 12.30 10.17 -4.22
CA ILE A 9 13.10 9.38 -5.18
C ILE A 9 12.28 8.21 -5.75
N ILE A 10 11.57 7.46 -4.91
CA ILE A 10 10.78 6.32 -5.35
C ILE A 10 9.58 6.78 -6.19
N ASN A 11 8.99 7.92 -5.86
CA ASN A 11 7.86 8.47 -6.60
C ASN A 11 8.23 8.91 -8.04
N GLN A 12 9.51 9.06 -8.34
CA GLN A 12 10.01 9.33 -9.71
C GLN A 12 10.26 8.05 -10.52
N GLN A 13 10.14 6.87 -9.91
CA GLN A 13 10.38 5.59 -10.58
C GLN A 13 9.17 5.06 -11.34
N SER A 14 9.37 3.96 -12.08
CA SER A 14 8.31 3.28 -12.82
C SER A 14 7.19 2.79 -11.91
N LEU A 15 6.00 2.58 -12.50
CA LEU A 15 4.85 2.02 -11.78
C LEU A 15 5.20 0.64 -11.18
N GLN A 16 6.02 -0.17 -11.84
CA GLN A 16 6.46 -1.45 -11.26
C GLN A 16 7.28 -1.25 -9.99
N SER A 17 8.25 -0.33 -9.99
CA SER A 17 9.08 -0.06 -8.81
C SER A 17 8.25 0.50 -7.65
N LYS A 18 7.33 1.43 -7.96
CA LYS A 18 6.36 1.95 -6.98
C LYS A 18 5.52 0.84 -6.36
N ARG A 19 4.95 -0.04 -7.18
CA ARG A 19 4.17 -1.20 -6.70
C ARG A 19 5.00 -2.11 -5.80
N HIS A 20 6.25 -2.39 -6.20
CA HIS A 20 7.15 -3.22 -5.40
C HIS A 20 7.46 -2.61 -4.03
N PHE A 21 7.66 -1.30 -3.98
CA PHE A 21 7.83 -0.58 -2.72
C PHE A 21 6.60 -0.72 -1.82
N ILE A 22 5.40 -0.45 -2.35
CA ILE A 22 4.14 -0.56 -1.58
C ILE A 22 3.96 -1.98 -1.05
N TRP A 23 4.21 -2.99 -1.87
CA TRP A 23 4.15 -4.39 -1.45
C TRP A 23 5.12 -4.67 -0.29
N LYS A 24 6.41 -4.29 -0.44
CA LYS A 24 7.41 -4.45 0.64
C LYS A 24 7.00 -3.73 1.93
N PHE A 25 6.46 -2.52 1.81
CA PHE A 25 5.96 -1.76 2.94
C PHE A 25 4.83 -2.54 3.65
N CYS A 26 3.85 -3.03 2.89
CA CYS A 26 2.74 -3.81 3.45
C CYS A 26 3.23 -5.08 4.15
N GLN A 27 4.18 -5.81 3.56
CA GLN A 27 4.77 -6.99 4.18
C GLN A 27 5.52 -6.65 5.47
N LYS A 28 6.25 -5.53 5.51
CA LYS A 28 6.94 -5.05 6.72
C LYS A 28 5.96 -4.78 7.85
N ILE A 29 4.87 -4.06 7.58
CA ILE A 29 3.85 -3.75 8.60
C ILE A 29 3.18 -5.03 9.10
N LYS A 30 2.86 -5.98 8.21
CA LYS A 30 2.32 -7.29 8.59
C LYS A 30 3.28 -8.06 9.50
N CYS A 31 4.56 -8.10 9.15
CA CYS A 31 5.59 -8.75 9.96
C CYS A 31 5.69 -8.13 11.35
N ILE A 32 5.70 -6.79 11.44
CA ILE A 32 5.70 -6.07 12.73
C ILE A 32 4.49 -6.46 13.57
N ASN A 33 3.30 -6.50 12.97
CA ASN A 33 2.07 -6.86 13.68
C ASN A 33 2.09 -8.30 14.20
N GLU A 34 2.57 -9.26 13.40
CA GLU A 34 2.74 -10.65 13.85
C GLU A 34 3.76 -10.76 14.99
N VAL A 35 4.88 -10.05 14.91
CA VAL A 35 5.89 -10.03 15.98
C VAL A 35 5.31 -9.41 17.27
N ASN A 36 4.56 -8.33 17.18
CA ASN A 36 3.93 -7.70 18.33
C ASN A 36 2.91 -8.64 18.99
N LYS A 37 2.12 -9.36 18.18
CA LYS A 37 1.19 -10.38 18.64
C LYS A 37 1.90 -11.51 19.40
N LEU A 38 3.02 -12.02 18.87
CA LEU A 38 3.84 -13.03 19.55
C LEU A 38 4.43 -12.53 20.87
N LYS A 39 4.72 -11.23 20.98
CA LYS A 39 5.22 -10.58 22.20
C LYS A 39 4.11 -10.22 23.20
N GLY A 40 2.85 -10.56 22.93
CA GLY A 40 1.71 -10.19 23.77
C GLY A 40 1.44 -8.68 23.79
N GLN A 41 1.95 -7.91 22.83
CA GLN A 41 1.74 -6.47 22.75
C GLN A 41 0.43 -6.17 22.02
N SER A 42 -0.42 -5.34 22.64
CA SER A 42 -1.72 -4.94 22.06
C SER A 42 -1.60 -3.90 20.93
N LYS A 43 -0.44 -3.23 20.78
CA LYS A 43 -0.24 -2.21 19.74
C LYS A 43 0.02 -2.86 18.37
N ASN A 44 -1.07 -3.10 17.64
CA ASN A 44 -1.01 -3.33 16.20
C ASN A 44 -0.79 -2.01 15.46
N ASN A 45 0.17 -2.01 14.53
CA ASN A 45 0.30 -0.94 13.57
C ASN A 45 -0.91 -0.95 12.63
N LYS A 46 -1.76 0.07 12.73
CA LYS A 46 -2.99 0.24 11.95
C LYS A 46 -2.77 1.01 10.63
N THR A 47 -1.53 1.30 10.24
CA THR A 47 -1.23 2.13 9.06
C THR A 47 -1.91 1.62 7.78
N LEU A 48 -1.95 0.30 7.57
CA LEU A 48 -2.61 -0.29 6.39
C LEU A 48 -4.14 -0.18 6.47
N GLU A 49 -4.71 -0.37 7.66
CA GLU A 49 -6.15 -0.25 7.90
C GLU A 49 -6.61 1.20 7.73
N SER A 50 -5.88 2.13 8.31
CA SER A 50 -6.10 3.58 8.16
C SER A 50 -6.06 4.00 6.69
N PHE A 51 -5.07 3.54 5.92
CA PHE A 51 -5.03 3.82 4.48
C PHE A 51 -6.22 3.21 3.74
N ALA A 52 -6.53 1.93 3.99
CA ALA A 52 -7.63 1.24 3.31
C ALA A 52 -9.02 1.83 3.62
N ASN A 53 -9.17 2.56 4.72
CA ASN A 53 -10.40 3.27 5.07
C ASN A 53 -10.56 4.62 4.37
N LEU A 54 -9.50 5.16 3.76
CA LEU A 54 -9.56 6.38 2.94
C LEU A 54 -9.94 6.09 1.48
N LEU A 55 -9.90 4.83 1.07
CA LEU A 55 -10.13 4.41 -0.30
C LEU A 55 -11.61 4.15 -0.57
N ASP A 56 -12.04 4.42 -1.80
CA ASP A 56 -13.34 3.93 -2.27
C ASP A 56 -13.37 2.40 -2.39
N ALA A 57 -14.53 1.82 -2.67
CA ALA A 57 -14.69 0.36 -2.73
C ALA A 57 -13.78 -0.31 -3.79
N ASP A 58 -13.62 0.31 -4.96
CA ASP A 58 -12.81 -0.23 -6.04
C ASP A 58 -11.32 -0.11 -5.74
N GLU A 59 -10.90 1.06 -5.26
CA GLU A 59 -9.54 1.36 -4.84
C GLU A 59 -9.11 0.45 -3.70
N LYS A 60 -9.99 0.24 -2.71
CA LYS A 60 -9.77 -0.69 -1.61
C LYS A 60 -9.59 -2.11 -2.11
N ASN A 61 -10.45 -2.56 -3.03
CA ASN A 61 -10.34 -3.88 -3.65
C ASN A 61 -9.00 -4.04 -4.39
N ILE A 62 -8.60 -3.04 -5.17
CA ILE A 62 -7.32 -3.02 -5.89
C ILE A 62 -6.14 -3.04 -4.91
N PHE A 63 -6.17 -2.22 -3.87
CA PHE A 63 -5.11 -2.14 -2.87
C PHE A 63 -4.94 -3.47 -2.13
N THR A 64 -6.04 -4.02 -1.61
CA THR A 64 -6.02 -5.27 -0.86
C THR A 64 -5.52 -6.41 -1.74
N ASN A 65 -5.98 -6.51 -2.99
CA ASN A 65 -5.59 -7.61 -3.86
C ASN A 65 -4.16 -7.50 -4.40
N ASN A 66 -3.62 -6.29 -4.58
CA ASN A 66 -2.26 -6.13 -5.10
C ASN A 66 -1.17 -6.14 -4.02
N PHE A 67 -1.47 -5.67 -2.82
CA PHE A 67 -0.42 -5.34 -1.84
C PHE A 67 -0.59 -6.03 -0.50
N VAL A 68 -1.81 -6.44 -0.16
CA VAL A 68 -2.12 -7.06 1.14
C VAL A 68 -2.21 -8.58 0.99
N ASN A 69 -3.03 -9.10 0.08
CA ASN A 69 -3.25 -10.54 -0.04
C ASN A 69 -2.03 -11.26 -0.66
N LYS A 70 -1.74 -12.48 -0.20
CA LYS A 70 -0.49 -13.18 -0.51
C LYS A 70 -0.53 -14.00 -1.80
N ASP A 71 -1.70 -14.39 -2.28
CA ASP A 71 -1.85 -15.35 -3.38
C ASP A 71 -3.06 -15.00 -4.25
N ILE A 72 -2.89 -14.02 -5.13
CA ILE A 72 -3.97 -13.59 -6.03
C ILE A 72 -3.57 -13.81 -7.48
N ASP A 73 -4.53 -14.35 -8.24
CA ASP A 73 -4.44 -14.49 -9.69
C ASP A 73 -4.07 -13.14 -10.32
N ASN A 74 -3.02 -13.12 -11.13
CA ASN A 74 -2.57 -11.93 -11.85
C ASN A 74 -3.66 -11.29 -12.72
N PHE A 75 -4.72 -12.04 -13.04
CA PHE A 75 -5.85 -11.60 -13.87
C PHE A 75 -7.15 -11.40 -13.08
N TRP A 76 -7.12 -11.42 -11.74
CA TRP A 76 -8.31 -11.24 -10.88
C TRP A 76 -9.17 -10.02 -11.27
N TYR A 77 -8.52 -8.95 -11.73
CA TYR A 77 -9.16 -7.70 -12.07
C TYR A 77 -10.08 -7.81 -13.28
N LEU A 78 -9.90 -8.81 -14.16
CA LEU A 78 -10.73 -9.00 -15.35
C LEU A 78 -12.18 -9.38 -15.00
N ASN A 79 -12.43 -9.84 -13.78
CA ASN A 79 -13.77 -10.10 -13.28
C ASN A 79 -14.56 -8.82 -12.93
N TYR A 80 -13.87 -7.67 -12.85
CA TYR A 80 -14.45 -6.40 -12.36
C TYR A 80 -14.21 -5.23 -13.31
N PHE A 81 -13.07 -5.21 -13.99
CA PHE A 81 -12.58 -4.08 -14.76
C PHE A 81 -11.99 -4.52 -16.09
N SER A 82 -12.14 -3.67 -17.11
CA SER A 82 -11.28 -3.76 -18.28
C SER A 82 -9.83 -3.46 -17.90
N LYS A 83 -8.87 -4.03 -18.66
CA LYS A 83 -7.42 -3.83 -18.44
C LYS A 83 -7.04 -2.36 -18.28
N ASN A 84 -7.53 -1.49 -19.15
CA ASN A 84 -7.22 -0.05 -19.11
C ASN A 84 -7.78 0.63 -17.85
N THR A 85 -9.01 0.29 -17.47
CA THR A 85 -9.64 0.82 -16.25
C THR A 85 -8.87 0.39 -15.02
N TYR A 86 -8.47 -0.88 -14.97
CA TYR A 86 -7.66 -1.43 -13.89
C TYR A 86 -6.33 -0.69 -13.74
N TYR A 87 -5.55 -0.53 -14.81
CA TYR A 87 -4.24 0.15 -14.70
C TYR A 87 -4.38 1.62 -14.34
N ARG A 88 -5.44 2.31 -14.79
CA ARG A 88 -5.74 3.69 -14.36
C ARG A 88 -6.03 3.76 -12.86
N LYS A 89 -6.91 2.91 -12.34
CA LYS A 89 -7.23 2.85 -10.91
C LYS A 89 -6.04 2.40 -10.06
N LEU A 90 -5.26 1.43 -10.53
CA LEU A 90 -4.02 1.00 -9.87
C LEU A 90 -3.02 2.15 -9.75
N LYS A 91 -2.85 2.97 -10.79
CA LYS A 91 -2.02 4.17 -10.72
C LYS A 91 -2.55 5.15 -9.68
N GLN A 92 -3.87 5.39 -9.63
CA GLN A 92 -4.48 6.25 -8.62
C GLN A 92 -4.22 5.77 -7.20
N VAL A 93 -4.43 4.47 -6.92
CA VAL A 93 -4.13 3.86 -5.62
C VAL A 93 -2.67 4.03 -5.23
N VAL A 94 -1.75 3.83 -6.18
CA VAL A 94 -0.31 4.03 -5.97
C VAL A 94 -0.01 5.48 -5.60
N ASP A 95 -0.52 6.44 -6.36
CA ASP A 95 -0.29 7.86 -6.11
C ASP A 95 -0.88 8.30 -4.75
N LEU A 96 -2.09 7.83 -4.41
CA LEU A 96 -2.72 8.06 -3.10
C LEU A 96 -1.89 7.51 -1.94
N PHE A 97 -1.33 6.31 -2.11
CA PHE A 97 -0.48 5.69 -1.10
C PHE A 97 0.77 6.53 -0.80
N PHE A 98 1.45 7.02 -1.83
CA PHE A 98 2.63 7.87 -1.64
C PHE A 98 2.28 9.19 -0.95
N THR A 99 1.16 9.81 -1.31
CA THR A 99 0.65 11.00 -0.60
C THR A 99 0.39 10.71 0.87
N TYR A 100 -0.34 9.63 1.17
CA TYR A 100 -0.66 9.24 2.53
C TYR A 100 0.59 9.01 3.39
N ILE A 101 1.56 8.25 2.87
CA ILE A 101 2.80 7.97 3.59
C ILE A 101 3.63 9.24 3.81
N LYS A 102 3.68 10.15 2.83
CA LYS A 102 4.36 11.44 2.96
C LYS A 102 3.76 12.29 4.08
N GLU A 103 2.43 12.37 4.14
CA GLU A 103 1.73 13.10 5.22
C GLU A 103 1.93 12.43 6.59
N MET A 104 1.93 11.10 6.67
CA MET A 104 2.22 10.39 7.91
C MET A 104 3.61 10.74 8.47
N TYR A 105 4.66 10.66 7.63
CA TYR A 105 6.04 10.93 8.09
C TYR A 105 6.34 12.41 8.30
N LYS A 106 5.52 13.32 7.77
CA LYS A 106 5.61 14.75 8.06
C LYS A 106 5.18 15.08 9.49
N ASN A 107 4.22 14.33 10.04
CA ASN A 107 3.63 14.54 11.36
C ASN A 107 4.37 13.83 12.51
N GLU A 108 5.43 13.05 12.21
CA GLU A 108 6.27 12.38 13.21
C GLU A 108 7.50 13.23 13.65
N LYS A 109 7.53 14.53 13.31
CA LYS A 109 8.54 15.50 13.75
C LYS A 109 7.94 16.49 14.74
#